data_AF-A0A535WQ96-F1
#
_entry.id   AF-A0A535WQ96-F1
#
_cell.length_a   1.000
_cell.length_b   1.000
_cell.length_c   1.000
_cell.angle_alpha   90.00
_cell.angle_beta   90.00
_cell.angle_gamma   90.00
#
_symmetry.space_group_name_H-M   'P 1'
#
loop_
_entity.id
_entity.type
_entity.pdbx_description
1 polymer ?
#
loop_
_entity_poly.entity_id
_entity_poly.type
_entity_poly.pdbx_seq_one_letter_code
_entity_poly.pdbx_strand_id
1 'polypeptide(L)'
;MGITGPARTSAPLAILAIGAVVLGAAAAGYLVTTFLFAFSGGQNRMVVVVNLGGLIVVGLDFLVAGSTWILRSPADAIKWTAIAAGAGWAAALIAEWVLSFWLGAR
;
A
#
# COMPACT_ATOMS: atom_id res chain seq x y z
N MET A 1 -39.35 12.02 9.87
CA MET A 1 -38.75 10.90 9.12
C MET A 1 -37.45 11.43 8.53
N GLY A 2 -36.33 11.26 9.25
CA GLY A 2 -35.05 11.89 8.90
C GLY A 2 -34.39 11.16 7.74
N ILE A 3 -33.97 11.89 6.72
CA ILE A 3 -33.26 11.37 5.56
C ILE A 3 -31.88 10.90 6.03
N THR A 4 -31.73 9.62 6.36
CA THR A 4 -30.42 8.98 6.51
C THR A 4 -30.04 8.31 5.19
N GLY A 5 -29.89 9.12 4.14
CA GLY A 5 -29.15 8.71 2.96
C GLY A 5 -27.65 8.65 3.30
N PRO A 6 -26.86 7.77 2.66
CA PRO A 6 -25.42 7.70 2.91
C PRO A 6 -24.79 9.09 2.70
N ALA A 7 -24.04 9.55 3.70
CA ALA A 7 -23.36 10.84 3.63
C ALA A 7 -22.47 10.86 2.38
N ARG A 8 -22.74 11.76 1.43
CA ARG A 8 -21.86 11.97 0.27
C ARG A 8 -20.51 12.44 0.81
N THR A 9 -19.48 11.62 0.65
CA THR A 9 -18.11 12.02 0.97
C THR A 9 -17.73 13.20 0.06
N SER A 10 -17.32 14.32 0.64
CA SER A 10 -16.84 15.44 -0.15
C SER A 10 -15.51 15.07 -0.80
N ALA A 11 -15.27 15.53 -2.03
CA ALA A 11 -14.05 15.21 -2.77
C ALA A 11 -12.76 15.55 -2.00
N PRO A 12 -12.64 16.70 -1.29
CA PRO A 12 -11.46 16.99 -0.46
C PRO A 12 -11.26 15.96 0.66
N LEU A 13 -12.33 15.55 1.34
CA LEU A 13 -12.24 14.54 2.41
C LEU A 13 -11.83 13.17 1.86
N ALA A 14 -12.34 12.79 0.69
CA ALA A 14 -11.97 11.53 0.06
C ALA A 14 -10.50 11.51 -0.39
N ILE A 15 -9.98 12.62 -0.91
CA ILE A 15 -8.55 12.76 -1.25
C ILE A 15 -7.69 12.61 0.00
N LEU A 16 -8.05 13.30 1.09
CA LEU A 16 -7.32 13.18 2.37
C LEU A 16 -7.36 11.76 2.91
N ALA A 17 -8.51 11.08 2.82
CA ALA A 17 -8.65 9.70 3.27
C ALA A 17 -7.79 8.74 2.45
N ILE A 18 -7.77 8.87 1.12
CA ILE A 18 -6.90 8.08 0.23
C ILE A 18 -5.43 8.35 0.56
N GLY A 19 -5.04 9.63 0.70
CA GLY A 19 -3.69 10.00 1.09
C GLY A 19 -3.26 9.40 2.42
N ALA A 20 -4.14 9.42 3.42
CA ALA A 20 -3.88 8.82 4.73
C ALA A 20 -3.71 7.29 4.63
N VAL A 21 -4.51 6.61 3.81
CA VAL A 21 -4.37 5.17 3.57
C VAL A 21 -3.03 4.85 2.90
N VAL A 22 -2.71 5.52 1.79
CA VAL A 22 -1.49 5.25 1.02
C VAL A 22 -0.25 5.55 1.85
N LEU A 23 -0.18 6.73 2.47
CA LEU A 23 0.98 7.13 3.27
C LEU A 23 1.09 6.29 4.56
N GLY A 24 -0.03 5.99 5.21
CA GLY A 24 -0.05 5.16 6.41
C GLY A 24 0.40 3.73 6.13
N ALA A 25 -0.14 3.12 5.08
CA ALA A 25 0.27 1.79 4.65
C ALA A 25 1.74 1.77 4.19
N ALA A 26 2.19 2.79 3.47
CA ALA A 26 3.57 2.90 3.04
C ALA A 26 4.56 3.02 4.20
N ALA A 27 4.25 3.88 5.19
CA ALA A 27 5.07 4.03 6.38
C ALA A 27 5.12 2.72 7.19
N ALA A 28 3.98 2.06 7.40
CA ALA A 28 3.91 0.80 8.12
C ALA A 28 4.66 -0.32 7.38
N GLY A 29 4.41 -0.49 6.08
CA GLY A 29 5.05 -1.48 5.24
C GLY A 29 6.56 -1.30 5.16
N TYR A 30 7.03 -0.06 4.99
CA TYR A 30 8.46 0.26 5.01
C TYR A 30 9.11 -0.08 6.35
N LEU A 31 8.46 0.25 7.48
CA LEU A 31 8.98 -0.08 8.81
C LEU A 31 9.06 -1.61 9.02
N VAL A 32 8.01 -2.35 8.65
CA VAL A 32 7.96 -3.82 8.80
C VAL A 32 9.03 -4.49 7.95
N THR A 33 9.11 -4.15 6.66
CA THR A 33 10.13 -4.69 5.74
C THR A 33 11.54 -4.37 6.24
N THR A 34 11.80 -3.12 6.61
CA THR A 34 13.09 -2.69 7.17
C THR A 34 13.44 -3.47 8.44
N PHE A 35 12.50 -3.63 9.38
CA PHE A 35 12.71 -4.43 10.59
C PHE A 35 13.09 -5.87 10.25
N LEU A 36 12.28 -6.54 9.44
CA LEU A 36 12.50 -7.95 9.08
C LEU A 36 13.86 -8.16 8.40
N PHE A 37 14.29 -7.23 7.55
CA PHE A 37 15.58 -7.34 6.84
C PHE A 37 16.78 -6.86 7.64
N ALA A 38 16.60 -5.92 8.58
CA ALA A 38 17.65 -5.53 9.51
C ALA A 38 18.04 -6.70 10.42
N PHE A 39 17.06 -7.49 10.89
CA PHE A 39 17.33 -8.65 11.76
C PHE A 39 17.74 -9.92 11.00
N SER A 40 17.50 -10.02 9.69
CA SER A 40 17.91 -11.18 8.88
C SER A 40 19.35 -11.13 8.36
N GLY A 41 20.09 -10.04 8.62
CA GLY A 41 21.46 -9.84 8.11
C GLY A 41 21.53 -9.47 6.62
N GLY A 42 20.39 -9.26 5.95
CA GLY A 42 20.28 -8.94 4.53
C GLY A 42 20.39 -7.46 4.18
N GLN A 43 20.56 -6.57 5.16
CA GLN A 43 20.37 -5.12 5.05
C GLN A 43 21.16 -4.46 3.90
N ASN A 44 22.41 -4.91 3.64
CA ASN A 44 23.24 -4.36 2.56
C ASN A 44 22.86 -4.83 1.15
N ARG A 45 22.09 -5.92 1.02
CA ARG A 45 21.68 -6.51 -0.26
C ARG A 45 20.28 -6.08 -0.70
N MET A 46 19.50 -5.42 0.16
CA MET A 46 18.05 -5.30 -0.01
C MET A 46 17.51 -3.87 -0.07
N VAL A 47 18.36 -2.84 0.09
CA VAL A 47 17.96 -1.41 -0.01
C VAL A 47 17.29 -1.09 -1.35
N VAL A 48 17.76 -1.68 -2.44
CA VAL A 48 17.18 -1.47 -3.78
C VAL A 48 15.80 -2.14 -3.91
N VAL A 49 15.62 -3.30 -3.26
CA VAL A 49 14.41 -4.12 -3.40
C VAL A 49 13.26 -3.55 -2.56
N VAL A 50 13.52 -3.19 -1.29
CA VAL A 50 12.51 -2.60 -0.39
C VAL A 50 12.01 -1.25 -0.90
N ASN A 51 12.91 -0.42 -1.46
CA ASN A 51 12.52 0.89 -1.99
C ASN A 51 11.77 0.80 -3.32
N LEU A 52 12.18 -0.09 -4.24
CA LEU A 52 11.47 -0.26 -5.52
C LEU A 52 10.13 -0.98 -5.33
N GLY A 53 10.09 -2.03 -4.50
CA GLY A 53 8.85 -2.75 -4.18
C GLY A 53 7.82 -1.83 -3.53
N GLY A 54 8.24 -1.07 -2.51
CA GLY A 54 7.37 -0.08 -1.88
C GLY A 54 6.87 1.00 -2.85
N LEU A 55 7.73 1.50 -3.75
CA LEU A 55 7.34 2.48 -4.75
C LEU A 55 6.30 1.91 -5.73
N ILE A 56 6.45 0.65 -6.15
CA ILE A 56 5.49 -0.04 -7.02
C ILE A 56 4.13 -0.16 -6.30
N VAL A 57 4.12 -0.58 -5.04
CA VAL A 57 2.87 -0.69 -4.27
C VAL A 57 2.17 0.66 -4.16
N VAL A 58 2.89 1.72 -3.80
CA VAL A 58 2.33 3.08 -3.73
C VAL A 58 1.77 3.53 -5.09
N GLY A 59 2.48 3.27 -6.19
CA GLY A 59 2.01 3.58 -7.53
C GLY A 59 0.71 2.83 -7.89
N LEU A 60 0.63 1.55 -7.53
CA LEU A 60 -0.56 0.73 -7.73
C LEU A 60 -1.74 1.23 -6.90
N ASP A 61 -1.51 1.67 -5.66
CA ASP A 61 -2.56 2.22 -4.80
C ASP A 61 -3.19 3.47 -5.43
N PHE A 62 -2.38 4.37 -5.99
CA PHE A 62 -2.90 5.54 -6.71
C PHE A 62 -3.67 5.17 -7.98
N LEU A 63 -3.22 4.15 -8.72
CA LEU A 63 -3.93 3.65 -9.90
C LEU A 63 -5.28 3.03 -9.54
N VAL A 64 -5.34 2.24 -8.46
CA VAL A 64 -6.59 1.67 -7.94
C VAL A 64 -7.52 2.78 -7.44
N ALA A 65 -7.00 3.75 -6.70
CA ALA A 65 -7.74 4.91 -6.24
C ALA A 65 -8.37 5.68 -7.41
N GLY A 66 -7.56 6.06 -8.40
CA GLY A 66 -8.01 6.83 -9.56
C GLY A 66 -9.01 6.07 -10.41
N SER A 67 -8.71 4.81 -10.75
CA SER A 67 -9.61 3.98 -11.56
C SER A 67 -10.94 3.72 -10.87
N THR A 68 -10.94 3.42 -9.57
CA THR A 68 -12.18 3.18 -8.81
C THR A 68 -12.98 4.46 -8.63
N TRP A 69 -12.32 5.60 -8.45
CA TRP A 69 -13.00 6.89 -8.36
C TRP A 69 -13.73 7.22 -9.66
N ILE A 70 -13.07 7.03 -10.81
CA ILE A 70 -13.64 7.29 -12.13
C ILE A 70 -14.78 6.31 -12.45
N LEU A 71 -14.58 5.03 -12.18
CA LEU A 71 -15.49 3.96 -12.61
C LEU A 71 -16.65 3.72 -11.64
N ARG A 72 -16.52 4.12 -10.37
CA ARG A 72 -17.50 3.83 -9.32
C ARG A 72 -17.86 5.06 -8.51
N SER A 73 -17.08 5.36 -7.47
CA SER A 73 -17.36 6.47 -6.56
C SER A 73 -16.14 6.82 -5.69
N PRO A 74 -16.09 8.04 -5.13
CA PRO A 74 -15.04 8.43 -4.18
C PRO A 74 -14.99 7.54 -2.93
N ALA A 75 -16.16 7.11 -2.44
CA ALA A 75 -16.25 6.24 -1.26
C ALA A 75 -15.71 4.84 -1.54
N ASP A 76 -15.99 4.30 -2.73
CA ASP A 76 -15.43 3.02 -3.15
C ASP A 76 -13.92 3.14 -3.41
N ALA A 77 -13.45 4.27 -3.94
CA ALA A 77 -12.03 4.50 -4.13
C ALA A 77 -11.25 4.35 -2.82
N ILE A 78 -11.74 4.93 -1.71
CA ILE A 78 -11.12 4.75 -0.38
C ILE A 78 -11.03 3.26 0.00
N LYS A 79 -12.15 2.53 -0.12
CA LYS A 79 -12.22 1.10 0.24
C LYS A 79 -11.26 0.26 -0.59
N TRP A 80 -11.30 0.42 -1.91
CA TRP A 80 -10.48 -0.36 -2.83
C TRP A 80 -9.00 0.01 -2.70
N THR A 81 -8.66 1.27 -2.43
CA THR A 81 -7.29 1.68 -2.10
C THR A 81 -6.81 0.99 -0.82
N ALA A 82 -7.63 0.94 0.23
CA ALA A 82 -7.23 0.27 1.48
C ALA A 82 -6.99 -1.24 1.29
N ILE A 83 -7.83 -1.90 0.48
CA ILE A 83 -7.65 -3.31 0.13
C ILE A 83 -6.38 -3.50 -0.71
N ALA A 84 -6.17 -2.67 -1.73
CA ALA A 84 -4.99 -2.73 -2.60
C ALA A 84 -3.70 -2.50 -1.82
N ALA A 85 -3.68 -1.51 -0.92
CA ALA A 85 -2.53 -1.22 -0.07
C ALA A 85 -2.19 -2.42 0.82
N GLY A 86 -3.18 -2.99 1.51
CA GLY A 86 -2.97 -4.17 2.35
C GLY A 86 -2.46 -5.38 1.56
N ALA A 87 -3.09 -5.69 0.42
CA ALA A 87 -2.69 -6.80 -0.43
C ALA A 87 -1.31 -6.58 -1.08
N GLY A 88 -1.03 -5.36 -1.53
CA GLY A 88 0.21 -4.97 -2.18
C GLY A 88 1.40 -5.07 -1.23
N TRP A 89 1.27 -4.56 -0.01
CA TRP A 89 2.33 -4.69 1.00
C TRP A 89 2.54 -6.13 1.47
N ALA A 90 1.48 -6.93 1.59
CA ALA A 90 1.62 -8.36 1.87
C ALA A 90 2.34 -9.09 0.74
N ALA A 91 2.00 -8.80 -0.52
CA ALA A 91 2.65 -9.37 -1.70
C ALA A 91 4.12 -8.94 -1.80
N ALA A 92 4.42 -7.66 -1.53
CA ALA A 92 5.79 -7.15 -1.49
C ALA A 92 6.61 -7.89 -0.43
N LEU A 93 6.10 -8.03 0.79
CA LEU A 93 6.75 -8.80 1.86
C LEU A 93 7.05 -10.25 1.46
N ILE A 94 6.07 -10.94 0.87
CA ILE A 94 6.25 -12.33 0.42
C ILE A 94 7.30 -12.40 -0.69
N ALA A 95 7.22 -11.52 -1.69
CA ALA A 95 8.17 -11.49 -2.80
C ALA A 95 9.59 -11.20 -2.30
N GLU A 96 9.75 -10.23 -1.39
CA GLU A 96 11.02 -9.88 -0.77
C GLU A 96 11.57 -11.04 0.07
N TRP A 97 10.73 -11.73 0.83
CA TRP A 97 11.11 -12.91 1.59
C TRP A 97 11.63 -14.02 0.67
N VAL A 98 10.91 -14.36 -0.40
CA VAL A 98 11.33 -15.37 -1.39
C VAL A 98 12.65 -14.98 -2.06
N LEU A 99 12.79 -13.73 -2.48
CA LEU A 99 14.03 -13.23 -3.09
C LEU A 99 15.21 -13.28 -2.12
N SER A 100 14.99 -13.03 -0.82
CA SER A 100 16.04 -13.10 0.20
C SER A 100 16.65 -14.49 0.33
N PHE A 101 15.83 -15.55 0.32
CA PHE A 101 16.33 -16.94 0.36
C PHE A 101 17.00 -17.32 -0.95
N TRP A 102 16.45 -16.90 -2.09
CA TRP A 102 17.02 -17.24 -3.39
C TRP A 102 18.39 -16.57 -3.62
N LEU A 103 18.56 -15.33 -3.17
CA LEU A 103 19.83 -14.60 -3.23
C LEU A 103 20.80 -14.96 -2.09
N GLY A 104 20.29 -15.45 -0.96
CA GLY A 104 21.08 -15.89 0.19
C GLY A 104 21.56 -17.35 0.12
N ALA A 105 20.92 -18.19 -0.70
CA ALA A 105 21.33 -19.57 -0.96
C ALA A 105 22.53 -19.69 -1.92
N ARG A 106 23.17 -18.56 -2.26
CA ARG A 106 24.39 -18.47 -3.08
C ARG A 106 25.50 -17.82 -2.27
#